data_AF-A0A2S8GJ44-F1
#
_entry.id   AF-A0A2S8GJ44-F1
#
_cell.length_a   1.000
_cell.length_b   1.000
_cell.length_c   1.000
_cell.angle_alpha   90.00
_cell.angle_beta   90.00
_cell.angle_gamma   90.00
#
_symmetry.space_group_name_H-M   'P 1'
#
loop_
_entity.id
_entity.type
_entity.pdbx_description
1 polymer ?
#
loop_
_entity_poly.entity_id
_entity_poly.type
_entity_poly.pdbx_seq_one_letter_code
_entity_poly.pdbx_strand_id
1 'polypeptide(L)'
;MVTTIARGFLAVVGVVYVALGIWCAVAPQKTSDAVGFALRQGQGQSEFLTVYGGLEVALGLLFLWPLYKQEDLAFPLAACVVVHGCLVLFRSIGFLAFSGFESTTYLLAAIEWVLFLSSAGLWFWRR
;
A
#
# COMPACT_ATOMS: atom_id res chain seq x y z
N MET A 1 -7.70 -6.44 23.35
CA MET A 1 -7.73 -5.02 22.93
C MET A 1 -6.81 -4.77 21.73
N VAL A 2 -5.49 -5.04 21.83
CA VAL A 2 -4.53 -4.85 20.73
C VAL A 2 -4.92 -5.62 19.45
N THR A 3 -5.38 -6.87 19.57
CA THR A 3 -5.88 -7.68 18.45
C THR A 3 -7.01 -7.01 17.67
N THR A 4 -7.96 -6.37 18.38
CA THR A 4 -9.08 -5.64 17.78
C THR A 4 -8.60 -4.38 17.08
N ILE A 5 -7.66 -3.64 17.68
CA ILE A 5 -7.05 -2.44 17.09
C ILE A 5 -6.29 -2.81 15.81
N ALA A 6 -5.49 -3.87 15.85
CA ALA A 6 -4.74 -4.34 14.69
C ALA A 6 -5.67 -4.77 13.54
N ARG A 7 -6.79 -5.43 13.87
CA ARG A 7 -7.80 -5.78 12.88
C ARG A 7 -8.47 -4.54 12.27
N GLY A 8 -8.84 -3.57 13.10
CA GLY A 8 -9.41 -2.30 12.63
C GLY A 8 -8.43 -1.53 11.73
N PHE A 9 -7.15 -1.48 12.12
CA PHE A 9 -6.09 -0.89 11.32
C PHE A 9 -5.97 -1.58 9.95
N LEU A 10 -5.82 -2.91 9.92
CA LEU A 10 -5.74 -3.65 8.66
C LEU A 10 -6.99 -3.49 7.80
N ALA A 11 -8.17 -3.38 8.40
CA ALA A 11 -9.41 -3.13 7.66
C ALA A 11 -9.39 -1.76 6.96
N VAL A 12 -8.96 -0.70 7.66
CA VAL A 12 -8.82 0.64 7.06
C VAL A 12 -7.81 0.62 5.93
N VAL A 13 -6.62 0.06 6.16
CA VAL A 13 -5.57 -0.04 5.13
C VAL A 13 -6.09 -0.85 3.95
N GLY A 14 -6.73 -2.00 4.21
CA GLY A 14 -7.26 -2.86 3.16
C GLY A 14 -8.32 -2.19 2.29
N VAL A 15 -9.25 -1.44 2.88
CA VAL A 15 -10.24 -0.66 2.12
C VAL A 15 -9.56 0.39 1.24
N VAL A 16 -8.56 1.09 1.77
CA VAL A 16 -7.81 2.09 1.00
C VAL A 16 -7.10 1.44 -0.18
N TYR A 17 -6.39 0.32 0.02
CA TYR A 17 -5.72 -0.43 -1.03
C TYR A 17 -6.69 -0.94 -2.12
N VAL A 18 -7.86 -1.46 -1.73
CA VAL A 18 -8.89 -1.86 -2.71
C VAL A 18 -9.39 -0.64 -3.50
N ALA A 19 -9.67 0.48 -2.83
CA ALA A 19 -10.14 1.68 -3.50
C ALA A 19 -9.09 2.25 -4.48
N LEU A 20 -7.81 2.26 -4.09
CA LEU A 20 -6.69 2.67 -4.93
C LEU A 20 -6.52 1.75 -6.14
N GLY A 21 -6.57 0.43 -5.93
CA GLY A 21 -6.46 -0.54 -7.02
C GLY A 21 -7.62 -0.43 -8.02
N ILE A 22 -8.85 -0.24 -7.52
CA ILE A 22 -10.01 0.04 -8.38
C ILE A 22 -9.79 1.34 -9.15
N TRP A 23 -9.30 2.41 -8.50
CA TRP A 23 -9.04 3.67 -9.17
C TRP A 23 -8.00 3.53 -10.29
N CYS A 24 -6.91 2.80 -10.03
CA CYS A 24 -5.88 2.48 -11.04
C CYS A 24 -6.46 1.68 -12.21
N ALA A 25 -7.43 0.79 -11.95
CA ALA A 25 -8.06 0.00 -13.00
C ALA A 25 -9.06 0.80 -13.86
N VAL A 26 -9.86 1.67 -13.25
CA VAL A 26 -10.90 2.43 -13.97
C VAL A 26 -10.37 3.70 -14.64
N ALA A 27 -9.29 4.29 -14.12
CA ALA A 27 -8.73 5.55 -14.63
C ALA A 27 -7.19 5.55 -14.65
N PRO A 28 -6.53 4.57 -15.33
CA PRO A 28 -5.08 4.35 -15.25
C PRO A 28 -4.27 5.59 -15.63
N GLN A 29 -4.70 6.34 -16.64
CA GLN A 29 -4.01 7.57 -17.07
C GLN A 29 -4.02 8.64 -15.98
N LYS A 30 -5.17 8.88 -15.33
CA LYS A 30 -5.27 9.89 -14.28
C LYS A 30 -4.41 9.53 -13.06
N THR A 31 -4.40 8.25 -12.69
CA THR A 31 -3.63 7.77 -11.54
C THR A 31 -2.13 7.72 -11.81
N SER A 32 -1.71 7.39 -13.02
CA SER A 32 -0.29 7.39 -13.40
C SER A 32 0.27 8.81 -13.44
N ASP A 33 -0.50 9.76 -13.97
CA ASP A 33 -0.09 11.17 -14.07
C ASP A 33 0.12 11.76 -12.67
N ALA A 34 -0.68 11.36 -11.66
CA ALA A 34 -0.55 11.82 -10.28
C ALA A 34 0.78 11.42 -9.61
N VAL A 35 1.47 10.41 -10.14
CA VAL A 35 2.80 9.96 -9.66
C VAL A 35 3.90 10.20 -10.70
N GLY A 36 3.62 10.96 -11.76
CA GLY A 36 4.59 11.33 -12.78
C GLY A 36 4.89 10.24 -13.82
N PHE A 37 4.07 9.19 -13.92
CA PHE A 37 4.24 8.15 -14.94
C PHE A 37 3.56 8.52 -16.26
N ALA A 38 4.34 8.56 -17.33
CA ALA A 38 3.84 8.64 -18.70
C ALA A 38 3.54 7.23 -19.25
N LEU A 39 2.27 6.92 -19.47
CA LEU A 39 1.85 5.63 -20.02
C LEU A 39 1.84 5.63 -21.54
N ARG A 40 2.46 4.59 -22.14
CA ARG A 40 2.26 4.27 -23.55
C ARG A 40 0.90 3.60 -23.75
N GLN A 41 0.13 4.08 -24.74
CA GLN A 41 -1.18 3.53 -25.05
C GLN A 41 -1.13 2.02 -25.33
N GLY A 42 -2.10 1.27 -24.81
CA GLY A 42 -2.17 -0.19 -24.91
C GLY A 42 -1.21 -0.89 -23.96
N GLN A 43 0.11 -0.74 -24.19
CA GLN A 43 1.13 -1.47 -23.44
C GLN A 43 1.25 -0.98 -21.99
N GLY A 44 1.61 0.30 -21.78
CA GLY A 44 1.78 0.86 -20.44
C GLY A 44 0.48 0.90 -19.66
N GLN A 45 -0.65 1.12 -20.33
CA GLN A 45 -1.98 1.08 -19.72
C GLN A 45 -2.34 -0.31 -19.20
N SER A 46 -2.10 -1.36 -20.00
CA SER A 46 -2.36 -2.75 -19.60
C SER A 46 -1.47 -3.16 -18.42
N GLU A 47 -0.18 -2.82 -18.46
CA GLU A 47 0.76 -3.11 -17.37
C GLU A 47 0.38 -2.35 -16.10
N PHE A 48 0.05 -1.06 -16.20
CA PHE A 48 -0.35 -0.25 -15.05
C PHE A 48 -1.63 -0.79 -14.40
N LEU A 49 -2.64 -1.13 -15.20
CA LEU A 49 -3.87 -1.76 -14.71
C LEU A 49 -3.57 -3.09 -14.00
N THR A 50 -2.74 -3.94 -14.60
CA THR A 50 -2.46 -5.29 -14.05
C THR A 50 -1.68 -5.20 -12.76
N VAL A 51 -0.61 -4.41 -12.74
CA VAL A 51 0.28 -4.29 -11.59
C VAL A 51 -0.32 -3.35 -10.55
N TYR A 52 -0.51 -2.07 -10.85
CA TYR A 52 -1.02 -1.11 -9.88
C TYR A 52 -2.50 -1.32 -9.55
N GLY A 53 -3.32 -1.79 -10.48
CA GLY A 53 -4.70 -2.17 -10.15
C GLY A 53 -4.75 -3.51 -9.40
N GLY A 54 -4.28 -4.57 -10.06
CA GLY A 54 -4.41 -5.94 -9.55
C GLY A 54 -3.66 -6.20 -8.24
N LEU A 55 -2.42 -5.71 -8.11
CA LEU A 55 -1.62 -5.94 -6.89
C LEU A 55 -2.18 -5.17 -5.70
N GLU A 56 -2.61 -3.91 -5.89
CA GLU A 56 -3.22 -3.10 -4.83
C GLU A 56 -4.51 -3.75 -4.33
N VAL A 57 -5.37 -4.25 -5.23
CA VAL A 57 -6.57 -5.01 -4.84
C VAL A 57 -6.19 -6.29 -4.08
N ALA A 58 -5.19 -7.04 -4.55
CA ALA A 58 -4.74 -8.26 -3.88
C ALA A 58 -4.23 -7.99 -2.45
N LEU A 59 -3.43 -6.94 -2.25
CA LEU A 59 -2.98 -6.49 -0.94
C LEU A 59 -4.15 -6.05 -0.06
N GLY A 60 -5.09 -5.31 -0.64
CA GLY A 60 -6.30 -4.88 0.06
C GLY A 60 -7.12 -6.06 0.59
N LEU A 61 -7.33 -7.07 -0.25
CA LEU A 61 -8.02 -8.31 0.14
C LEU A 61 -7.24 -9.10 1.20
N LEU A 62 -5.91 -9.16 1.09
CA LEU A 62 -5.05 -9.78 2.10
C LEU A 62 -5.21 -9.10 3.46
N PHE A 63 -5.24 -7.77 3.51
CA PHE A 63 -5.40 -7.02 4.75
C PHE A 63 -6.83 -7.07 5.30
N LEU A 64 -7.85 -7.25 4.44
CA LEU A 64 -9.24 -7.46 4.86
C LEU A 64 -9.51 -8.89 5.34
N TRP A 65 -8.65 -9.86 5.03
CA TRP A 65 -8.82 -11.27 5.38
C TRP A 65 -9.21 -11.54 6.84
N PRO A 66 -8.61 -10.87 7.86
CA PRO A 66 -8.97 -11.09 9.26
C PRO A 66 -10.40 -10.68 9.64
N LEU A 67 -11.14 -9.98 8.77
CA LEU A 67 -12.57 -9.72 8.95
C LEU A 67 -13.42 -10.97 8.70
N TYR A 68 -13.02 -11.79 7.73
CA TYR A 68 -13.67 -13.05 7.41
C TYR A 68 -13.18 -14.17 8.33
N LYS A 69 -11.86 -14.30 8.50
CA LYS A 69 -11.24 -15.33 9.34
C LYS A 69 -10.44 -14.72 10.48
N GLN A 70 -11.12 -14.50 11.59
CA GLN A 70 -10.64 -13.71 12.72
C GLN A 70 -9.37 -14.23 13.41
N GLU A 71 -9.11 -15.53 13.29
CA GLU A 71 -7.94 -16.23 13.85
C GLU A 71 -6.66 -15.92 13.05
N ASP A 72 -6.79 -15.58 11.76
CA ASP A 72 -5.68 -15.36 10.83
C ASP A 72 -5.19 -13.90 10.87
N LEU A 73 -4.92 -13.33 12.05
CA LEU A 73 -4.42 -11.95 12.16
C LEU A 73 -2.91 -11.84 11.91
N ALA A 74 -2.16 -12.87 12.32
CA ALA A 74 -0.70 -12.82 12.33
C ALA A 74 -0.13 -12.63 10.93
N PHE A 75 -0.54 -13.46 9.98
CA PHE A 75 0.03 -13.43 8.64
C PHE A 75 -0.24 -12.10 7.90
N PRO A 76 -1.48 -11.58 7.83
CA PRO A 76 -1.75 -10.29 7.20
C PRO A 76 -1.04 -9.11 7.86
N LEU A 77 -0.90 -9.11 9.19
CA LEU A 77 -0.16 -8.06 9.89
C LEU A 77 1.34 -8.12 9.59
N ALA A 78 1.95 -9.31 9.58
CA ALA A 78 3.34 -9.49 9.16
C ALA A 78 3.55 -9.02 7.73
N ALA A 79 2.65 -9.41 6.82
CA ALA A 79 2.69 -8.97 5.42
C ALA A 79 2.61 -7.44 5.32
N CYS A 80 1.74 -6.81 6.11
CA CYS A 80 1.62 -5.35 6.17
C CYS A 80 2.94 -4.68 6.58
N VAL A 81 3.61 -5.21 7.62
CA VAL A 81 4.93 -4.74 8.05
C VAL A 81 5.98 -4.88 6.95
N VAL A 82 6.05 -6.06 6.31
CA VAL A 82 7.05 -6.34 5.27
C VAL A 82 6.82 -5.45 4.05
N VAL A 83 5.59 -5.35 3.56
CA VAL A 83 5.26 -4.53 2.38
C VAL A 83 5.63 -3.07 2.63
N HIS A 84 5.15 -2.47 3.71
CA HIS A 84 5.42 -1.05 3.97
C HIS A 84 6.88 -0.80 4.38
N GLY A 85 7.54 -1.76 5.02
CA GLY A 85 8.98 -1.69 5.29
C GLY A 85 9.81 -1.68 4.01
N CYS A 86 9.44 -2.51 3.02
CA CYS A 86 10.05 -2.47 1.69
C CYS A 86 9.77 -1.14 0.97
N LEU A 87 8.53 -0.62 1.01
CA LEU A 87 8.21 0.68 0.42
C LEU A 87 9.05 1.80 1.04
N VAL A 88 9.13 1.88 2.36
CA VAL A 88 9.97 2.84 3.09
C VAL A 88 11.44 2.71 2.70
N LEU A 89 11.97 1.49 2.63
CA LEU A 89 13.36 1.24 2.23
C LEU A 89 13.64 1.78 0.83
N PHE A 90 12.83 1.40 -0.16
CA PHE A 90 13.03 1.80 -1.55
C PHE A 90 12.73 3.28 -1.78
N ARG A 91 11.77 3.88 -1.06
CA ARG A 91 11.53 5.32 -1.04
C ARG A 91 12.76 6.08 -0.54
N SER A 92 13.37 5.59 0.54
CA SER A 92 14.56 6.20 1.12
C SER A 92 15.75 6.10 0.17
N ILE A 93 15.95 4.93 -0.46
CA ILE A 93 16.95 4.78 -1.54
C ILE A 93 16.65 5.77 -2.68
N GLY A 94 15.38 5.91 -3.07
CA GLY A 94 14.94 6.85 -4.10
C GLY A 94 15.30 8.30 -3.78
N PHE A 95 15.09 8.76 -2.55
CA PHE A 95 15.48 10.11 -2.11
C PHE A 95 16.98 10.36 -2.10
N LEU A 96 17.79 9.30 -1.98
CA LEU A 96 19.26 9.40 -2.09
C LEU A 96 19.74 9.34 -3.54
N ALA A 97 19.02 8.60 -4.40
CA ALA A 97 19.42 8.35 -5.79
C ALA A 97 18.92 9.40 -6.79
N PHE A 98 17.78 10.04 -6.50
CA PHE A 98 17.12 10.96 -7.41
C PHE A 98 16.88 12.33 -6.74
N SER A 99 16.48 13.32 -7.53
CA SER A 99 16.17 14.68 -7.06
C SER A 99 15.04 15.30 -7.90
N GLY A 100 14.57 16.49 -7.51
CA GLY A 100 13.48 17.19 -8.22
C GLY A 100 12.08 16.66 -7.91
N PHE A 101 11.89 16.14 -6.70
CA PHE A 101 10.62 15.56 -6.28
C PHE A 101 9.51 16.61 -6.10
N GLU A 102 8.30 16.25 -6.51
CA GLU A 102 7.10 17.02 -6.21
C GLU A 102 6.57 16.75 -4.80
N SER A 103 5.72 17.64 -4.29
CA SER A 103 5.10 17.54 -2.95
C SER A 103 4.34 16.23 -2.73
N THR A 104 3.74 15.68 -3.78
CA THR A 104 3.06 14.37 -3.78
C THR A 104 3.99 13.24 -3.34
N THR A 105 5.26 13.27 -3.74
CA THR A 105 6.24 12.24 -3.38
C THR A 105 6.54 12.24 -1.89
N TYR A 106 6.67 13.44 -1.29
CA TYR A 106 6.87 13.57 0.16
C TYR A 106 5.64 13.13 0.96
N LEU A 107 4.43 13.43 0.45
CA LEU A 107 3.19 12.96 1.07
C LEU A 107 3.10 11.43 1.05
N LEU A 108 3.39 10.80 -0.09
CA LEU A 108 3.43 9.34 -0.19
C LEU A 108 4.44 8.74 0.78
N ALA A 109 5.65 9.31 0.85
CA ALA A 109 6.67 8.87 1.79
C ALA A 109 6.19 8.96 3.25
N ALA A 110 5.53 10.05 3.63
CA ALA A 110 4.99 10.22 4.98
C ALA A 110 3.92 9.14 5.30
N ILE A 111 3.03 8.86 4.34
CA ILE A 111 2.01 7.81 4.47
C ILE A 111 2.67 6.43 4.61
N GLU A 112 3.65 6.10 3.77
CA GLU A 112 4.41 4.85 3.82
C GLU A 112 5.05 4.64 5.19
N TRP A 113 5.69 5.69 5.76
CA TRP A 113 6.27 5.65 7.11
C TRP A 113 5.22 5.47 8.20
N VAL A 114 4.09 6.18 8.15
CA VAL A 114 3.00 6.02 9.12
C VAL A 114 2.47 4.59 9.12
N LEU A 115 2.24 4.01 7.94
CA LEU A 115 1.75 2.65 7.79
C LEU A 115 2.77 1.61 8.28
N PHE A 116 4.05 1.79 7.95
CA PHE A 116 5.12 0.93 8.44
C PHE A 116 5.25 0.98 9.98
N LEU A 117 5.35 2.17 10.57
CA LEU A 117 5.52 2.31 12.02
C LEU A 117 4.29 1.81 12.79
N SER A 118 3.09 2.09 12.28
CA SER A 118 1.84 1.62 12.89
C SER A 118 1.74 0.11 12.86
N SER A 119 1.98 -0.51 11.70
CA SER A 119 1.94 -1.98 11.55
C SER A 119 3.03 -2.66 12.37
N ALA A 120 4.25 -2.11 12.41
CA ALA A 120 5.34 -2.64 13.20
C ALA A 120 5.06 -2.52 14.71
N GLY A 121 4.58 -1.36 15.17
CA GLY A 121 4.18 -1.16 16.57
C GLY A 121 3.10 -2.17 17.00
N LEU A 122 2.06 -2.34 16.17
CA LEU A 122 1.02 -3.34 16.42
C LEU A 122 1.56 -4.77 16.38
N TRP A 123 2.53 -5.07 15.52
CA TRP A 123 3.18 -6.38 15.46
C TRP A 123 3.94 -6.70 16.75
N PHE A 124 4.68 -5.73 17.31
CA PHE A 124 5.44 -5.93 18.53
C PHE A 124 4.54 -5.95 19.79
N TRP A 125 3.50 -5.12 19.84
CA TRP A 125 2.57 -5.05 20.98
C TRP A 125 1.52 -6.15 21.04
N ARG A 126 1.36 -6.96 19.99
CA ARG A 126 0.45 -8.12 20.03
C ARG A 126 1.07 -9.35 20.69
N ARG A 127 2.39 -9.36 20.92
CA ARG A 127 3.07 -10.41 21.71
C ARG A 127 2.59 -10.33 23.16
#